data_AF-A0AAW2JHC7-F1
#
_entry.id   AF-A0AAW2JHC7-F1
#
_cell.length_a   1.000
_cell.length_b   1.000
_cell.length_c   1.000
_cell.angle_alpha   90.00
_cell.angle_beta   90.00
_cell.angle_gamma   90.00
#
_symmetry.space_group_name_H-M   'P 1'
#
loop_
_entity.id
_entity.type
_entity.pdbx_description
1 polymer ?
#
loop_
_entity_poly.entity_id
_entity_poly.type
_entity_poly.pdbx_seq_one_letter_code
_entity_poly.pdbx_strand_id
1 'polypeptide(L)'
;MAEFRSCIFDTGLVQLPSTGCPFTWHNCSEGTRSLWKRLDRMLVNEAWLEAWPDSSYICALPSTSDHSPLVLTGTHRDAEHAIFRFDNYLARQPGFLELVTNIWTPYSRDSYVRSCVQIESS
;
A
#
# COMPACT_ATOMS: atom_id res chain seq x y z
N MET A 1 -11.15 -7.70 21.57
CA MET A 1 -12.08 -7.52 20.43
C MET A 1 -13.36 -6.77 20.80
N ALA A 2 -13.97 -6.99 21.98
CA ALA A 2 -15.15 -6.22 22.39
C ALA A 2 -14.82 -4.74 22.59
N GLU A 3 -13.78 -4.43 23.36
CA GLU A 3 -13.31 -3.06 23.63
C GLU A 3 -12.96 -2.29 22.35
N PHE A 4 -12.27 -2.93 21.40
CA PHE A 4 -11.95 -2.30 20.11
C PHE A 4 -13.22 -1.95 19.31
N ARG A 5 -14.23 -2.83 19.31
CA ARG A 5 -15.51 -2.56 18.64
C ARG A 5 -16.29 -1.44 19.33
N SER A 6 -16.30 -1.42 20.67
CA SER A 6 -16.90 -0.34 21.45
C SER A 6 -16.23 0.98 21.12
N CYS A 7 -14.90 1.04 21.11
CA CYS A 7 -14.15 2.25 20.75
C CYS A 7 -14.51 2.77 19.35
N ILE A 8 -14.58 1.89 18.34
CA ILE A 8 -15.01 2.28 16.98
C ILE A 8 -16.42 2.89 17.00
N PHE A 9 -17.35 2.25 17.70
CA PHE A 9 -18.72 2.73 17.82
C PHE A 9 -18.79 4.07 18.56
N ASP A 10 -18.13 4.19 19.72
CA ASP A 10 -18.13 5.37 20.58
C ASP A 10 -17.49 6.59 19.91
N THR A 11 -16.56 6.36 18.98
CA THR A 11 -15.90 7.41 18.18
C THR A 11 -16.65 7.77 16.89
N GLY A 12 -17.75 7.08 16.57
CA GLY A 12 -18.50 7.30 15.33
C GLY A 12 -17.71 6.94 14.08
N LEU A 13 -16.68 6.09 14.20
CA LEU A 13 -15.89 5.63 13.08
C LEU A 13 -16.60 4.49 12.35
N VAL A 14 -16.52 4.53 11.03
CA VAL A 14 -17.06 3.49 10.15
C VAL A 14 -15.97 2.95 9.26
N GLN A 15 -16.05 1.65 8.97
CA GLN A 15 -15.07 1.02 8.08
C GLN A 15 -15.41 1.34 6.63
N LEU A 16 -14.42 1.81 5.87
CA LEU A 16 -14.58 2.01 4.43
C LEU A 16 -14.83 0.68 3.70
N PRO A 17 -15.60 0.68 2.61
CA PRO A 17 -15.73 -0.47 1.72
C PRO A 17 -14.36 -0.90 1.18
N SER A 18 -14.13 -2.21 1.12
CA SER A 18 -12.86 -2.76 0.66
C SER A 18 -13.03 -3.80 -0.44
N THR A 19 -12.13 -3.80 -1.42
CA THR A 19 -12.04 -4.83 -2.47
C THR A 19 -10.63 -5.45 -2.51
N GLY A 20 -10.42 -6.45 -3.38
CA GLY A 20 -9.12 -7.11 -3.54
C GLY A 20 -8.87 -8.24 -2.54
N CYS A 21 -7.65 -8.35 -2.03
CA CYS A 21 -7.24 -9.46 -1.16
C CYS A 21 -8.05 -9.48 0.14
N PRO A 22 -8.62 -10.63 0.55
CA PRO A 22 -9.39 -10.72 1.79
C PRO A 22 -8.51 -10.62 3.04
N PHE A 23 -7.21 -10.88 2.92
CA PHE A 23 -6.23 -10.86 4.00
C PHE A 23 -5.29 -9.66 3.85
N THR A 24 -4.75 -9.20 4.98
CA THR A 24 -3.81 -8.07 5.00
C THR A 24 -2.48 -8.44 5.64
N TRP A 25 -2.39 -9.65 6.20
CA TRP A 25 -1.20 -10.16 6.84
C TRP A 25 -1.05 -11.66 6.60
N HIS A 26 0.19 -12.12 6.45
CA HIS A 26 0.53 -13.54 6.40
C HIS A 26 1.79 -13.82 7.23
N ASN A 27 1.90 -15.03 7.79
CA ASN A 27 3.04 -15.38 8.64
C ASN A 27 4.29 -15.86 7.88
N CYS A 28 4.39 -15.59 6.57
CA CYS A 28 5.47 -16.05 5.68
C CYS A 28 5.80 -17.56 5.77
N SER A 29 4.89 -18.40 6.26
CA SER A 29 5.11 -19.84 6.38
C SER A 29 4.43 -20.60 5.24
N GLU A 30 5.03 -21.74 4.87
CA GLU A 30 4.54 -22.61 3.81
C GLU A 30 3.77 -23.82 4.34
N GLY A 31 2.99 -24.45 3.46
CA GLY A 31 2.25 -25.68 3.75
C GLY A 31 1.22 -25.51 4.87
N THR A 32 1.12 -26.52 5.74
CA THR A 32 0.11 -26.58 6.81
C THR A 32 0.27 -25.52 7.90
N ARG A 33 1.41 -24.81 7.93
CA ARG A 33 1.68 -23.72 8.88
C ARG A 33 1.36 -22.34 8.30
N SER A 34 0.96 -22.26 7.03
CA SER A 34 0.60 -21.00 6.40
C SER A 34 -0.64 -20.41 7.05
N LEU A 35 -0.53 -19.19 7.57
CA LEU A 35 -1.61 -18.46 8.23
C LEU A 35 -1.78 -17.09 7.60
N TRP A 36 -3.03 -16.78 7.30
CA TRP A 36 -3.46 -15.52 6.68
C TRP A 36 -4.50 -14.87 7.59
N LYS A 37 -4.35 -13.57 7.84
CA LYS A 37 -5.24 -12.81 8.71
C LYS A 37 -5.58 -11.47 8.09
N ARG A 38 -6.74 -10.94 8.46
CA ARG A 38 -7.14 -9.57 8.15
C ARG A 38 -6.99 -8.72 9.40
N LEU A 39 -5.87 -8.01 9.48
CA LEU A 39 -5.51 -7.19 10.64
C LEU A 39 -5.70 -5.69 10.37
N ASP A 40 -5.60 -5.28 9.12
CA ASP A 40 -5.57 -3.88 8.70
C ASP A 40 -6.92 -3.47 8.10
N ARG A 41 -7.41 -2.28 8.48
CA ARG A 41 -8.69 -1.72 8.04
C ARG A 41 -8.58 -0.20 7.97
N MET A 42 -9.21 0.41 6.98
CA MET A 42 -9.38 1.87 6.94
C MET A 42 -10.69 2.24 7.63
N LEU A 43 -10.61 3.08 8.65
CA LEU A 43 -11.74 3.62 9.40
C LEU A 43 -11.79 5.13 9.16
N VAL A 44 -12.99 5.65 8.93
CA VAL A 44 -13.23 7.07 8.65
C VAL A 44 -14.39 7.58 9.47
N ASN A 45 -14.50 8.90 9.62
CA ASN A 45 -15.63 9.55 10.27
C ASN A 45 -16.67 10.02 9.23
N GLU A 46 -17.78 10.55 9.72
CA GLU A 46 -18.87 11.08 8.89
C GLU A 46 -18.42 12.21 7.96
N ALA A 47 -17.66 13.19 8.47
CA ALA A 47 -17.14 14.30 7.68
C ALA A 47 -16.30 13.84 6.46
N TRP A 48 -15.58 12.72 6.59
CA TRP A 48 -14.88 12.12 5.46
C TRP A 48 -15.84 11.55 4.41
N LEU A 49 -16.89 10.84 4.84
CA LEU A 49 -17.88 10.29 3.93
C LEU A 49 -18.68 11.37 3.20
N GLU A 50 -18.92 12.51 3.85
CA GLU A 50 -19.51 13.68 3.20
C GLU A 50 -18.58 14.26 2.12
N ALA A 51 -17.27 14.33 2.39
CA ALA A 51 -16.29 14.87 1.45
C ALA A 51 -15.94 13.91 0.30
N TRP A 52 -15.93 12.60 0.56
CA TRP A 52 -15.60 11.55 -0.41
C TRP A 52 -16.58 10.37 -0.31
N PRO A 53 -17.82 10.53 -0.79
CA PRO A 53 -18.86 9.51 -0.67
C PRO A 53 -18.53 8.22 -1.42
N ASP A 54 -17.76 8.32 -2.51
CA ASP A 54 -17.31 7.17 -3.31
C ASP A 54 -15.99 6.56 -2.81
N SER A 55 -15.47 7.02 -1.66
CA SER A 55 -14.21 6.52 -1.13
C SER A 55 -14.30 5.05 -0.71
N SER A 56 -13.26 4.32 -1.06
CA SER A 56 -13.10 2.89 -0.79
C SER A 56 -11.62 2.56 -0.73
N TYR A 57 -11.25 1.32 -0.43
CA TYR A 57 -9.85 0.92 -0.53
C TYR A 57 -9.68 -0.47 -1.13
N ILE A 58 -8.57 -0.65 -1.83
CA ILE A 58 -8.15 -1.92 -2.40
C ILE A 58 -7.10 -2.51 -1.46
N CYS A 59 -7.31 -3.75 -1.03
CA CYS A 59 -6.24 -4.56 -0.45
C CYS A 59 -5.45 -5.19 -1.60
N ALA A 60 -4.23 -4.71 -1.84
CA ALA A 60 -3.37 -5.21 -2.89
C ALA A 60 -2.83 -6.62 -2.56
N LEU A 61 -2.23 -7.30 -3.54
CA LEU A 61 -1.52 -8.54 -3.26
C LEU A 61 -0.26 -8.25 -2.42
N PRO A 62 0.08 -9.12 -1.45
CA PRO A 62 1.35 -9.01 -0.75
C PRO A 62 2.50 -9.21 -1.74
N SER A 63 3.58 -8.46 -1.51
CA SER A 63 4.79 -8.54 -2.32
C SER A 63 5.97 -8.98 -1.45
N THR A 64 6.68 -8.04 -0.85
CA THR A 64 7.91 -8.29 -0.08
C THR A 64 7.73 -8.18 1.42
N SER A 65 6.59 -7.65 1.89
CA SER A 65 6.21 -7.57 3.30
C SER A 65 5.23 -8.69 3.65
N ASP A 66 5.26 -9.10 4.91
CA ASP A 66 4.24 -9.92 5.55
C ASP A 66 2.87 -9.24 5.62
N HIS A 67 2.81 -7.92 5.33
CA HIS A 67 1.57 -7.16 5.15
C HIS A 67 1.24 -6.88 3.68
N SER A 68 -0.06 -6.87 3.38
CA SER A 68 -0.58 -6.42 2.09
C SER A 68 -0.88 -4.91 2.13
N PRO A 69 -0.44 -4.14 1.12
CA PRO A 69 -0.74 -2.71 1.03
C PRO A 69 -2.25 -2.43 0.95
N LEU A 70 -2.71 -1.40 1.66
CA LEU A 70 -4.06 -0.85 1.52
C LEU A 70 -4.01 0.45 0.72
N VAL A 71 -4.70 0.47 -0.43
CA VAL A 71 -4.70 1.60 -1.36
C VAL A 71 -6.05 2.29 -1.32
N LEU A 72 -6.09 3.52 -0.83
CA LEU A 72 -7.29 4.36 -0.83
C LEU A 72 -7.64 4.79 -2.26
N THR A 73 -8.92 4.71 -2.61
CA THR A 73 -9.49 5.03 -3.92
C THR A 73 -10.76 5.86 -3.74
N GLY A 74 -11.23 6.49 -4.83
CA GLY A 74 -12.46 7.31 -4.78
C GLY A 74 -12.27 8.65 -4.05
N THR A 75 -11.02 9.04 -3.78
CA THR A 75 -10.67 10.38 -3.32
C THR A 75 -10.12 11.18 -4.49
N HIS A 76 -10.90 12.13 -5.01
CA HIS A 76 -10.40 13.09 -5.98
C HIS A 76 -9.68 14.21 -5.22
N ARG A 77 -8.40 13.99 -4.94
CA ARG A 77 -7.42 15.09 -4.86
C ARG A 77 -6.36 14.77 -5.89
N ASP A 78 -6.16 15.69 -6.82
CA ASP A 78 -5.03 15.63 -7.72
C ASP A 78 -3.77 15.38 -6.87
N ALA A 79 -3.02 14.34 -7.23
CA ALA A 79 -1.86 13.86 -6.49
C ALA A 79 -0.68 14.83 -6.64
N GLU A 80 -0.92 16.13 -6.45
CA GLU A 80 -0.01 17.20 -6.84
C GLU A 80 1.32 17.17 -6.07
N HIS A 81 1.44 16.37 -5.00
CA HIS A 81 2.61 16.43 -4.11
C HIS A 81 3.07 15.07 -3.55
N ALA A 82 2.90 13.96 -4.26
CA ALA A 82 3.52 12.70 -3.85
C ALA A 82 5.05 12.77 -4.06
N ILE A 83 5.79 13.12 -3.02
CA ILE A 83 7.26 13.14 -3.05
C ILE A 83 7.77 11.73 -2.74
N PHE A 84 8.35 11.07 -3.74
CA PHE A 84 9.15 9.88 -3.51
C PHE A 84 10.42 10.25 -2.75
N ARG A 85 10.67 9.58 -1.61
CA ARG A 85 11.90 9.75 -0.83
C ARG A 85 12.64 8.42 -0.80
N PHE A 86 13.91 8.47 -1.14
CA PHE A 86 14.83 7.35 -1.11
C PHE A 86 16.11 7.77 -0.38
N ASP A 87 16.76 6.82 0.30
CA ASP A 87 18.04 7.10 0.95
C ASP A 87 19.17 7.14 -0.10
N ASN A 88 19.60 8.35 -0.43
CA ASN A 88 20.68 8.59 -1.39
C ASN A 88 22.00 7.90 -1.01
N TYR A 89 22.21 7.51 0.25
CA TYR A 89 23.36 6.70 0.64
C TYR A 89 23.40 5.36 -0.10
N LEU A 90 22.24 4.76 -0.36
CA LEU A 90 22.11 3.49 -1.08
C LEU A 90 22.53 3.63 -2.55
N ALA A 91 22.16 4.75 -3.20
CA ALA A 91 22.56 5.03 -4.58
C ALA A 91 24.08 5.21 -4.75
N ARG A 92 24.79 5.55 -3.67
CA ARG A 92 26.25 5.74 -3.66
C ARG A 92 27.03 4.45 -3.46
N GLN A 93 26.37 3.32 -3.17
CA GLN A 93 27.06 2.05 -3.00
C GLN A 93 27.63 1.56 -4.34
N PRO A 94 28.87 1.03 -4.36
CA PRO A 94 29.44 0.44 -5.56
C PRO A 94 28.53 -0.65 -6.14
N GLY A 95 28.27 -0.59 -7.45
CA GLY A 95 27.42 -1.56 -8.15
C GLY A 95 25.91 -1.34 -8.03
N PHE A 96 25.44 -0.31 -7.32
CA PHE A 96 24.01 -0.01 -7.19
C PHE A 96 23.31 0.14 -8.55
N LEU A 97 23.83 1.02 -9.42
CA LEU A 97 23.22 1.29 -10.73
C LEU A 97 23.22 0.05 -11.64
N GLU A 98 24.29 -0.74 -11.61
CA GLU A 98 24.38 -2.00 -12.37
C GLU A 98 23.33 -3.00 -11.88
N LEU A 99 23.19 -3.17 -10.56
CA LEU A 99 22.20 -4.05 -9.95
C LEU A 99 20.77 -3.63 -10.32
N VAL A 100 20.44 -2.34 -10.15
CA VAL A 100 19.11 -1.80 -10.47
C VAL A 100 18.80 -1.98 -11.96
N THR A 101 19.75 -1.65 -12.84
CA THR A 101 19.59 -1.82 -14.29
C THR A 101 19.33 -3.28 -14.64
N ASN A 102 20.13 -4.20 -14.11
CA ASN A 102 20.00 -5.63 -14.39
C ASN A 102 18.65 -6.20 -13.90
N ILE A 103 18.16 -5.78 -12.73
CA ILE A 103 16.89 -6.26 -12.19
C ILE A 103 15.70 -5.66 -12.94
N TRP A 104 15.76 -4.39 -13.34
CA TRP A 104 14.60 -3.68 -13.92
C TRP A 104 14.48 -3.81 -15.44
N THR A 105 15.57 -4.08 -16.17
CA THR A 105 15.56 -4.24 -17.64
C THR A 105 14.51 -5.26 -18.14
N PRO A 106 14.34 -6.45 -17.51
CA PRO A 106 13.32 -7.42 -17.91
C PRO A 106 11.88 -6.94 -17.77
N TYR A 107 11.61 -5.93 -16.93
CA TYR A 107 10.27 -5.44 -16.58
C TYR A 107 9.91 -4.12 -17.26
N SER A 108 10.72 -3.65 -18.22
CA SER A 108 10.59 -2.35 -18.92
C SER A 108 9.31 -2.13 -19.75
N ARG A 109 8.44 -3.16 -19.85
CA ARG A 109 7.09 -3.06 -20.44
C ARG A 109 6.00 -2.77 -19.40
N ASP A 110 6.30 -2.85 -18.11
CA ASP A 110 5.34 -2.58 -17.05
C ASP A 110 5.32 -1.08 -16.71
N SER A 111 4.12 -0.49 -16.74
CA SER A 111 3.89 0.95 -16.60
C SER A 111 4.40 1.54 -15.28
N TYR A 112 4.45 0.73 -14.22
CA TYR A 112 4.91 1.16 -12.90
C TYR A 112 6.43 1.40 -12.83
N VAL A 113 7.24 0.58 -13.50
CA VAL A 113 8.71 0.66 -13.46
C VAL A 113 9.23 1.93 -14.14
N ARG A 114 8.53 2.43 -15.17
CA ARG A 114 8.93 3.65 -15.90
C ARG A 114 8.91 4.90 -15.02
N SER A 115 7.96 5.00 -14.09
CA SER A 115 7.81 6.18 -13.24
C SER A 115 8.97 6.39 -12.25
N CYS A 116 9.61 5.30 -11.80
CA CYS A 116 10.74 5.36 -10.87
C CYS A 116 12.09 5.63 -11.56
N VAL A 117 12.25 5.21 -12.82
CA VAL A 117 13.52 5.35 -13.57
C VAL A 117 13.76 6.80 -14.05
N GLN A 118 12.71 7.63 -14.17
CA GLN A 118 12.86 9.01 -14.66
C GLN A 118 13.35 10.02 -13.61
N ILE A 119 13.64 9.61 -12.37
CA ILE A 119 14.05 10.52 -11.30
C ILE A 119 15.53 10.97 -11.43
N GLU A 120 16.34 10.33 -12.28
CA GLU A 120 17.79 10.62 -12.38
C GLU A 120 18.22 11.33 -13.69
N SER A 121 17.37 12.16 -14.29
CA SER A 121 17.77 13.03 -15.43
C SER A 121 17.51 14.52 -15.20
N SER A 122 17.54 14.97 -13.95
CA SER A 122 17.51 16.40 -13.56
C SER A 122 18.64 16.72 -12.59
#